data_AF-A0A966WMS8-F1
#
_entry.id   AF-A0A966WMS8-F1
#
_cell.length_a   1.000
_cell.length_b   1.000
_cell.length_c   1.000
_cell.angle_alpha   90.00
_cell.angle_beta   90.00
_cell.angle_gamma   90.00
#
_symmetry.space_group_name_H-M   'P 1'
#
loop_
_entity.id
_entity.type
_entity.pdbx_description
1 polymer ?
#
loop_
_entity_poly.entity_id
_entity_poly.type
_entity_poly.pdbx_seq_one_letter_code
_entity_poly.pdbx_strand_id
1 'polypeptide(L)'
;MRESPQGQPTWNATGFKRIRRAFICSLAGYRSAWRGEEAFRQEVVITIVLTPVAALVAKSAIETVLLIGSLLLVLIIELLNTAVEYSVDRVGTEWHDFSKKAKDIASAAVLTALANAALVWCLILLL
;
A
#
# COMPACT_ATOMS: atom_id res chain seq x y z
N MET A 1 -30.49 17.74 2.08
CA MET A 1 -29.48 16.73 2.46
C MET A 1 -29.59 15.60 1.45
N ARG A 2 -28.56 15.34 0.62
CA ARG A 2 -28.61 14.26 -0.37
C ARG A 2 -28.51 12.94 0.38
N GLU A 3 -29.54 12.11 0.29
CA GLU A 3 -29.53 10.76 0.83
C GLU A 3 -28.38 9.98 0.20
N SER A 4 -27.55 9.36 1.04
CA SER A 4 -26.51 8.45 0.58
C SER A 4 -27.15 7.20 -0.05
N PRO A 5 -26.65 6.70 -1.20
CA PRO A 5 -27.15 5.47 -1.81
C PRO A 5 -27.21 4.33 -0.80
N GLN A 6 -28.27 3.52 -0.84
CA GLN A 6 -28.47 2.38 0.04
C GLN A 6 -27.24 1.46 0.04
N GLY A 7 -26.57 1.37 1.19
CA GLY A 7 -25.34 0.58 1.39
C GLY A 7 -24.05 1.39 1.57
N GLN A 8 -24.04 2.70 1.32
CA GLN A 8 -22.84 3.52 1.51
C GLN A 8 -22.74 4.13 2.91
N PRO A 9 -21.57 4.03 3.58
CA PRO A 9 -21.37 4.63 4.88
C PRO A 9 -21.41 6.17 4.82
N THR A 10 -22.37 6.79 5.53
CA THR A 10 -22.41 8.25 5.73
C THR A 10 -21.11 8.82 6.32
N TRP A 11 -20.44 9.75 5.62
CA TRP A 11 -19.20 10.39 6.08
C TRP A 11 -19.37 11.24 7.37
N ASN A 12 -20.61 11.44 7.82
CA ASN A 12 -20.98 12.31 8.93
C ASN A 12 -20.98 11.63 10.31
N ALA A 13 -20.35 10.46 10.46
CA ALA A 13 -20.23 9.81 11.77
C ALA A 13 -19.29 10.62 12.67
N THR A 14 -19.67 10.88 13.93
CA THR A 14 -18.85 11.58 14.92
C THR A 14 -18.41 10.66 16.06
N GLY A 15 -17.33 11.04 16.76
CA GLY A 15 -16.81 10.32 17.93
C GLY A 15 -16.34 8.88 17.65
N PHE A 16 -16.55 7.99 18.62
CA PHE A 16 -16.11 6.58 18.56
C PHE A 16 -16.68 5.81 17.37
N LYS A 17 -17.92 6.12 16.95
CA LYS A 17 -18.56 5.51 15.77
C LYS A 17 -17.77 5.79 14.49
N ARG A 18 -17.13 6.98 14.38
CA ARG A 18 -16.27 7.34 13.24
C ARG A 18 -15.00 6.51 13.20
N ILE A 19 -14.32 6.37 14.35
CA ILE A 19 -13.05 5.61 14.46
C ILE A 19 -13.29 4.14 14.08
N ARG A 20 -14.34 3.52 14.65
CA ARG A 20 -14.71 2.15 14.31
C ARG A 20 -14.99 1.98 12.82
N ARG A 21 -15.72 2.94 12.22
CA ARG A 21 -16.02 2.91 10.78
C ARG A 21 -14.75 3.06 9.93
N ALA A 22 -13.86 3.99 10.27
CA ALA A 22 -12.59 4.17 9.57
C ALA A 22 -11.74 2.89 9.61
N PHE A 23 -11.66 2.23 10.77
CA PHE A 23 -10.96 0.95 10.92
C PHE A 23 -11.55 -0.15 10.03
N ILE A 24 -12.88 -0.30 10.01
CA ILE A 24 -13.56 -1.28 9.14
C ILE A 24 -13.30 -0.97 7.66
N CYS A 25 -13.34 0.30 7.26
CA CYS A 25 -13.02 0.71 5.89
C CYS A 25 -11.57 0.37 5.53
N SER A 26 -10.60 0.65 6.41
CA SER A 26 -9.20 0.27 6.22
C SER A 26 -9.06 -1.24 6.03
N LEU A 27 -9.71 -2.05 6.88
CA LEU A 27 -9.65 -3.51 6.78
C LEU A 27 -10.29 -4.03 5.49
N ALA A 28 -11.37 -3.40 5.02
CA ALA A 28 -11.96 -3.70 3.72
C ALA A 28 -10.98 -3.37 2.57
N GLY A 29 -10.25 -2.25 2.66
CA GLY A 29 -9.21 -1.87 1.70
C GLY A 29 -8.08 -2.91 1.62
N TYR A 30 -7.50 -3.29 2.76
CA TYR A 30 -6.49 -4.35 2.82
C TYR A 30 -6.99 -5.69 2.26
N ARG A 31 -8.25 -6.06 2.57
CA ARG A 31 -8.86 -7.27 2.04
C ARG A 31 -9.06 -7.22 0.52
N SER A 32 -9.36 -6.03 -0.02
CA SER A 32 -9.49 -5.82 -1.47
C SER A 32 -8.13 -6.01 -2.15
N ALA A 33 -7.09 -5.31 -1.67
CA ALA A 33 -5.74 -5.43 -2.21
C ALA A 33 -5.20 -6.87 -2.13
N TRP A 34 -5.38 -7.54 -0.99
CA TRP A 34 -4.97 -8.94 -0.81
C TRP A 34 -5.60 -9.91 -1.81
N ARG A 35 -6.87 -9.68 -2.19
CA ARG A 35 -7.60 -10.55 -3.12
C ARG A 35 -7.35 -10.19 -4.57
N GLY A 36 -7.26 -8.91 -4.89
CA GLY A 36 -7.07 -8.40 -6.24
C GLY A 36 -5.65 -8.61 -6.75
N GLU A 37 -4.65 -8.30 -5.94
CA GLU A 37 -3.27 -8.19 -6.41
C GLU A 37 -2.37 -9.33 -5.92
N GLU A 38 -1.77 -10.07 -6.87
CA GLU A 38 -0.79 -11.11 -6.54
C GLU A 38 0.51 -10.50 -6.00
N ALA A 39 0.94 -9.37 -6.59
CA ALA A 39 2.13 -8.63 -6.18
C ALA A 39 2.04 -8.21 -4.72
N PHE A 40 0.94 -7.58 -4.31
CA PHE A 40 0.71 -7.23 -2.90
C PHE A 40 0.82 -8.43 -1.94
N ARG A 41 0.32 -9.62 -2.32
CA ARG A 41 0.48 -10.82 -1.49
C ARG A 41 1.95 -11.22 -1.35
N GLN A 42 2.72 -11.18 -2.44
CA GLN A 42 4.14 -11.50 -2.41
C GLN A 42 4.91 -10.51 -1.53
N GLU A 43 4.65 -9.21 -1.68
CA GLU A 43 5.31 -8.17 -0.89
C GLU A 43 4.98 -8.27 0.61
N VAL A 44 3.75 -8.62 0.97
CA VAL A 44 3.38 -8.87 2.37
C VAL A 44 4.14 -10.08 2.93
N VAL A 45 4.24 -11.17 2.17
CA VAL A 45 5.02 -12.35 2.60
C VAL A 45 6.49 -11.99 2.78
N ILE A 46 7.08 -11.27 1.82
CA ILE A 46 8.46 -10.77 1.90
C ILE A 46 8.62 -9.88 3.13
N THR A 47 7.68 -8.96 3.38
CA THR A 47 7.72 -8.06 4.54
C THR A 47 7.66 -8.83 5.85
N ILE A 48 6.77 -9.81 5.97
CA ILE A 48 6.64 -10.66 7.17
C ILE A 48 7.93 -11.45 7.42
N VAL A 49 8.57 -11.97 6.37
CA VAL A 49 9.81 -12.74 6.49
C VAL A 49 11.01 -11.84 6.79
N LEU A 50 11.12 -10.68 6.14
CA LEU A 50 12.26 -9.79 6.29
C LEU A 50 12.20 -8.92 7.55
N THR A 51 11.03 -8.70 8.14
CA THR A 51 10.89 -7.97 9.41
C THR A 51 11.69 -8.60 10.57
N PRO A 52 11.57 -9.91 10.88
CA PRO A 52 12.42 -10.53 11.89
C PRO A 52 13.89 -10.55 11.47
N VAL A 53 14.19 -10.73 10.18
CA VAL A 53 15.57 -10.64 9.67
C VAL A 53 16.16 -9.26 9.97
N ALA A 54 15.41 -8.18 9.72
CA ALA A 54 15.82 -6.82 10.00
C ALA A 54 16.16 -6.60 11.48
N ALA A 55 15.36 -7.18 12.39
CA ALA A 55 15.63 -7.12 13.83
C ALA A 55 16.87 -7.93 14.25
N LEU A 56 17.25 -8.96 13.49
CA LEU A 56 18.43 -9.80 13.76
C LEU A 56 19.72 -9.21 13.18
N VAL A 57 19.67 -8.55 12.02
CA VAL A 57 20.87 -8.06 11.30
C VAL A 57 21.24 -6.62 11.62
N ALA A 58 20.27 -5.80 12.04
CA ALA A 58 20.52 -4.40 12.39
C ALA A 58 21.40 -4.28 13.65
N LYS A 59 22.36 -3.38 13.60
CA LYS A 59 23.28 -3.07 14.71
C LYS A 59 22.73 -1.97 15.63
N SER A 60 21.70 -1.25 15.19
CA SER A 60 21.07 -0.15 15.92
C SER A 60 19.57 -0.07 15.71
N ALA A 61 18.86 0.59 16.63
CA ALA A 61 17.42 0.82 16.51
C ALA A 61 17.06 1.64 15.25
N ILE A 62 17.93 2.56 14.85
CA ILE A 62 17.74 3.37 13.63
C ILE A 62 17.80 2.48 12.39
N GLU A 63 18.80 1.58 12.30
CA GLU A 63 18.90 0.61 11.20
C GLU A 63 17.67 -0.30 11.15
N THR A 64 17.19 -0.81 12.29
CA THR A 64 15.97 -1.62 12.35
C THR A 64 14.77 -0.88 11.79
N VAL A 65 14.59 0.39 12.20
CA VAL A 65 13.49 1.24 11.71
C VAL A 65 13.62 1.51 10.21
N LEU A 66 14.83 1.73 9.70
CA LEU A 66 15.06 1.95 8.26
C LEU A 66 14.75 0.69 7.43
N LEU A 67 15.24 -0.48 7.86
CA LEU A 67 15.00 -1.75 7.19
C LEU A 67 13.50 -2.08 7.14
N ILE A 68 12.81 -2.06 8.30
CA ILE A 68 11.37 -2.35 8.38
C ILE A 68 10.57 -1.25 7.68
N GLY A 69 10.92 0.02 7.89
CA GLY A 69 10.26 1.16 7.29
C GLY A 69 10.29 1.14 5.76
N SER A 70 11.41 0.68 5.17
CA SER A 70 11.52 0.53 3.72
C SER A 70 10.57 -0.53 3.15
N LEU A 71 10.34 -1.63 3.87
CA LEU A 71 9.38 -2.67 3.50
C LEU A 71 7.93 -2.18 3.63
N LEU A 72 7.63 -1.46 4.72
CA LEU A 72 6.32 -0.84 4.91
C LEU A 72 6.03 0.21 3.83
N LEU A 73 7.04 0.95 3.38
CA LEU A 73 6.90 1.90 2.28
C LEU A 73 6.48 1.20 0.97
N VAL A 74 7.07 0.04 0.65
CA VAL A 74 6.67 -0.77 -0.50
C VAL A 74 5.17 -1.11 -0.42
N LEU A 75 4.70 -1.64 0.71
CA LEU A 75 3.28 -1.97 0.89
C LEU A 75 2.35 -0.75 0.79
N ILE A 76 2.78 0.41 1.31
CA ILE A 76 2.00 1.65 1.20
C ILE A 76 1.86 2.06 -0.26
N ILE A 77 2.96 2.04 -1.02
CA ILE A 77 2.94 2.44 -2.44
C ILE A 77 2.13 1.45 -3.27
N GLU A 78 2.20 0.15 -2.98
CA GLU A 78 1.40 -0.87 -3.67
C GLU A 78 -0.12 -0.71 -3.43
N LEU A 79 -0.52 -0.37 -2.20
CA LEU A 79 -1.92 -0.02 -1.89
C LEU A 79 -2.37 1.23 -2.65
N LEU A 80 -1.50 2.22 -2.80
CA LEU A 80 -1.79 3.42 -3.59
C LEU A 80 -1.88 3.09 -5.08
N ASN A 81 -0.99 2.25 -5.61
CA ASN A 81 -1.05 1.75 -6.99
C ASN A 81 -2.40 1.09 -7.27
N THR A 82 -2.79 0.15 -6.41
CA THR A 82 -4.09 -0.55 -6.47
C THR A 82 -5.27 0.44 -6.44
N ALA A 83 -5.21 1.46 -5.57
CA ALA A 83 -6.26 2.48 -5.49
C ALA A 83 -6.36 3.34 -6.76
N VAL A 84 -5.23 3.67 -7.38
CA VAL A 84 -5.18 4.38 -8.67
C VAL A 84 -5.78 3.51 -9.77
N GLU A 85 -5.40 2.23 -9.84
CA GLU A 85 -5.92 1.28 -10.83
C GLU A 85 -7.45 1.17 -10.75
N TYR A 86 -8.02 0.94 -9.55
CA TYR A 86 -9.47 0.90 -9.38
C TYR A 86 -10.16 2.22 -9.73
N SER A 87 -9.50 3.36 -9.46
CA SER A 87 -10.05 4.68 -9.79
C SER A 87 -10.07 4.92 -11.31
N VAL A 88 -9.01 4.51 -12.00
CA VAL A 88 -8.88 4.62 -13.46
C VAL A 88 -9.85 3.66 -14.15
N ASP A 89 -9.96 2.41 -13.69
CA ASP A 89 -10.81 1.38 -14.30
C ASP A 89 -12.30 1.67 -14.15
N ARG A 90 -12.69 2.46 -13.14
CA ARG A 90 -14.07 2.92 -12.99
C ARG A 90 -14.52 3.89 -14.09
N VAL A 91 -13.62 4.66 -14.70
CA VAL A 91 -13.99 5.74 -15.64
C VAL A 91 -14.49 5.21 -16.99
N GLY A 92 -14.07 4.00 -17.39
CA GLY A 92 -14.53 3.31 -18.60
C GLY A 92 -13.50 2.29 -19.10
N THR A 93 -13.95 1.26 -19.80
CA THR A 93 -13.07 0.20 -20.34
C THR A 93 -12.51 0.53 -21.73
N GLU A 94 -12.86 1.69 -22.28
CA GLU A 94 -12.31 2.15 -23.54
C GLU A 94 -10.87 2.62 -23.34
N TRP A 95 -10.02 2.32 -24.32
CA TRP A 95 -8.62 2.68 -24.24
C TRP A 95 -8.44 4.20 -24.26
N HIS A 96 -7.78 4.72 -23.23
CA HIS A 96 -7.45 6.14 -23.11
C HIS A 96 -5.97 6.31 -22.74
N ASP A 97 -5.27 7.17 -23.48
CA ASP A 97 -3.86 7.48 -23.25
C ASP A 97 -3.57 7.92 -21.81
N PHE A 98 -4.47 8.70 -21.21
CA PHE A 98 -4.32 9.16 -19.83
C PHE A 98 -4.49 8.04 -18.81
N SER A 99 -5.39 7.09 -19.04
CA SER A 99 -5.57 5.91 -18.18
C SER A 99 -4.31 5.04 -18.18
N LYS A 100 -3.73 4.81 -19.36
CA LYS A 100 -2.47 4.08 -19.48
C LYS A 100 -1.34 4.81 -18.74
N LYS A 101 -1.15 6.10 -18.98
CA LYS A 101 -0.10 6.90 -18.31
C LYS A 101 -0.25 6.92 -16.79
N ALA A 102 -1.48 7.01 -16.28
CA ALA A 102 -1.74 6.97 -14.84
C ALA A 102 -1.28 5.64 -14.22
N LYS A 103 -1.60 4.51 -14.86
CA LYS A 103 -1.14 3.18 -14.43
C LYS A 103 0.37 3.03 -14.53
N ASP A 104 0.98 3.45 -15.64
CA ASP A 104 2.44 3.37 -15.84
C ASP A 104 3.19 4.16 -14.74
N ILE A 105 2.71 5.36 -14.38
CA ILE A 105 3.30 6.18 -13.32
C ILE A 105 3.12 5.52 -11.94
N ALA A 106 1.95 4.93 -11.68
CA ALA A 106 1.68 4.25 -10.42
C ALA A 106 2.59 3.01 -10.25
N SER A 107 2.77 2.20 -11.30
CA SER A 107 3.72 1.08 -11.28
C SER A 107 5.18 1.55 -11.16
N ALA A 108 5.55 2.69 -11.76
CA ALA A 108 6.88 3.27 -11.58
C ALA A 108 7.15 3.70 -10.13
N ALA A 109 6.12 4.14 -9.39
CA ALA A 109 6.24 4.42 -7.97
C ALA A 109 6.54 3.15 -7.16
N VAL A 110 5.88 2.03 -7.46
CA VAL A 110 6.15 0.71 -6.82
C VAL A 110 7.59 0.29 -7.08
N LEU A 111 8.05 0.34 -8.34
CA LEU A 111 9.43 0.03 -8.70
C LEU A 111 10.43 0.91 -7.93
N THR A 112 10.12 2.19 -7.77
CA THR A 112 10.96 3.13 -7.00
C THR A 112 11.01 2.76 -5.51
N ALA A 113 9.89 2.34 -4.92
CA ALA A 113 9.85 1.88 -3.54
C ALA A 113 10.65 0.60 -3.33
N LEU A 114 10.57 -0.35 -4.27
CA LEU A 114 11.39 -1.58 -4.27
C LEU A 114 12.89 -1.26 -4.39
N ALA A 115 13.27 -0.34 -5.29
CA ALA A 115 14.65 0.12 -5.42
C ALA A 115 15.16 0.78 -4.14
N ASN A 116 14.32 1.59 -3.46
CA ASN A 116 14.64 2.17 -2.17
C ASN A 116 14.84 1.09 -1.09
N ALA A 117 13.96 0.09 -1.02
CA ALA A 117 14.14 -1.03 -0.08
C ALA A 117 15.45 -1.78 -0.33
N ALA A 118 15.75 -2.12 -1.59
CA ALA A 118 17.01 -2.75 -1.95
C ALA A 118 18.23 -1.90 -1.55
N LEU A 119 18.19 -0.59 -1.83
CA LEU A 119 19.27 0.34 -1.48
C LEU A 119 19.51 0.38 0.05
N VAL A 120 18.45 0.56 0.84
CA VAL A 120 18.54 0.60 2.31
C VAL A 120 19.13 -0.69 2.86
N TRP A 121 18.64 -1.85 2.39
CA TRP A 121 19.14 -3.16 2.81
C TRP A 121 20.61 -3.37 2.42
N CYS A 122 20.99 -3.06 1.18
CA CYS A 122 22.37 -3.20 0.74
C CYS A 122 23.32 -2.30 1.53
N LEU A 123 22.96 -1.02 1.76
CA LEU A 123 23.83 -0.10 2.49
C LEU A 123 24.02 -0.51 3.95
N ILE A 124 22.96 -0.97 4.64
CA ILE A 124 23.07 -1.39 6.04
C ILE A 124 23.85 -2.70 6.19
N LEU A 125 23.75 -3.62 5.22
CA LEU A 125 24.47 -4.90 5.28
C LEU A 125 25.94 -4.79 4.85
N LEU A 126 26.28 -3.86 3.95
CA LEU A 126 27.62 -3.73 3.38
C LEU A 126 28.50 -2.71 4.10
N LEU A 127 27.92 -1.80 4.90
CA LEU A 127 28.62 -0.78 5.68
C LEU A 127 28.60 -1.09 7.19
#